data_AF-A0A258GIM9-F1
#
_entry.id   AF-A0A258GIM9-F1
#
_cell.length_a   1.000
_cell.length_b   1.000
_cell.length_c   1.000
_cell.angle_alpha   90.00
_cell.angle_beta   90.00
_cell.angle_gamma   90.00
#
_symmetry.space_group_name_H-M   'P 1'
#
loop_
_entity.id
_entity.type
_entity.pdbx_description
1 polymer ?
#
loop_
_entity_poly.entity_id
_entity_poly.type
_entity_poly.pdbx_seq_one_letter_code
_entity_poly.pdbx_strand_id
1 'polypeptide(L)'
;MVVCSPGRFPSAIRLWPCGIRTAITLCRGDSTLRLALILVLVAGAARSEVPTPVTDADYMPVSQAEARLGQLLFYDPILSGNRNIACATCHHPRFATSDGLSLGIGEGGIGLGPDRKPNPANPPEQRIPRNATALFNLGAREFTILFHDGRIEADPSRPSGLRSPLEDDMVMGFASVLSAQTMFPVLSPDEMAGHYQENDVSTAVREGLITGPGGAWSLLAERVGAIPEYKAMFDAAYPEIAAGRPIAFTDLSNAIAAFIAFEWRADRSAFDAMLRGGPPLPELAREGMDLFYGEAGCAACHSGRFQTDHGFHAMGEPQIGPGKAERFESHSRDVGRMRVTNREEDAFAFRTPSLRNVTATGPWGHDGAWSDLSAFLTHHSDPSVGLAGYDRGLAVLPSLDVAKSDWEILDTPDEVGAIEAAAVPGRPLNPAEVAAIIAFLESLRDQGAIDGRLGIPQSVPSGLPIDR
;
A
#
# COMPACT_ATOMS: atom_id res chain seq x y z
N MET A 1 52.18 8.08 32.91
CA MET A 1 51.88 7.75 34.32
C MET A 1 50.84 6.63 34.26
N VAL A 2 51.04 5.35 34.57
CA VAL A 2 52.10 4.52 35.14
C VAL A 2 51.92 3.13 34.49
N VAL A 3 53.05 2.48 34.21
CA VAL A 3 53.17 1.08 33.78
C VAL A 3 53.31 0.20 35.03
N CYS A 4 52.73 -1.03 35.04
CA CYS A 4 53.38 -2.29 35.49
C CYS A 4 52.39 -3.46 35.70
N SER A 5 52.39 -4.44 34.78
CA SER A 5 52.81 -5.86 34.90
C SER A 5 52.40 -6.77 36.10
N PRO A 6 52.53 -8.13 36.00
CA PRO A 6 51.45 -9.10 36.30
C PRO A 6 51.77 -10.14 37.40
N GLY A 7 50.81 -11.00 37.77
CA GLY A 7 51.11 -12.34 38.32
C GLY A 7 50.12 -13.03 39.27
N ARG A 8 49.73 -14.26 38.88
CA ARG A 8 49.54 -15.52 39.65
C ARG A 8 48.34 -15.75 40.62
N PHE A 9 47.48 -16.70 40.17
CA PHE A 9 46.86 -17.89 40.83
C PHE A 9 47.20 -18.26 42.30
N PRO A 10 46.29 -18.92 43.08
CA PRO A 10 45.97 -20.36 42.86
C PRO A 10 44.58 -20.94 43.24
N SER A 11 44.29 -22.07 42.57
CA SER A 11 43.68 -23.35 43.03
C SER A 11 42.30 -23.47 43.70
N ALA A 12 41.39 -24.24 43.07
CA ALA A 12 40.87 -25.56 43.51
C ALA A 12 39.67 -25.99 42.61
N ILE A 13 39.82 -26.97 41.70
CA ILE A 13 39.52 -28.42 41.83
C ILE A 13 38.03 -28.76 42.01
N ARG A 14 37.42 -29.39 40.97
CA ARG A 14 36.70 -30.71 40.96
C ARG A 14 36.12 -30.94 39.54
N LEU A 15 36.72 -31.82 38.72
CA LEU A 15 36.43 -33.25 38.47
C LEU A 15 35.42 -33.53 37.33
N TRP A 16 36.01 -33.89 36.17
CA TRP A 16 35.72 -34.85 35.06
C TRP A 16 34.50 -35.82 35.09
N PRO A 17 34.20 -36.63 34.03
CA PRO A 17 34.87 -36.89 32.72
C PRO A 17 33.91 -36.80 31.49
N CYS A 18 34.33 -36.60 30.23
CA CYS A 18 35.05 -37.47 29.27
C CYS A 18 34.33 -38.78 28.84
N GLY A 19 33.84 -38.77 27.58
CA GLY A 19 33.91 -39.90 26.65
C GLY A 19 32.77 -40.93 26.66
N ILE A 20 32.16 -41.17 25.49
CA ILE A 20 32.05 -42.49 24.84
C ILE A 20 31.79 -42.23 23.34
N ARG A 21 32.76 -42.61 22.50
CA ARG A 21 32.54 -42.93 21.09
C ARG A 21 32.07 -44.37 21.04
N THR A 22 30.85 -44.61 20.58
CA THR A 22 30.35 -45.97 20.35
C THR A 22 30.90 -46.46 19.01
N ALA A 23 32.01 -47.20 19.06
CA ALA A 23 32.44 -48.06 17.97
C ALA A 23 31.72 -49.41 18.13
N ILE A 24 30.81 -49.73 17.21
CA ILE A 24 30.25 -51.08 17.10
C ILE A 24 31.13 -51.85 16.13
N THR A 25 31.99 -52.71 16.69
CA THR A 25 32.66 -53.78 15.95
C THR A 25 31.64 -54.92 15.78
N LEU A 26 31.21 -55.17 14.56
CA LEU A 26 30.45 -56.37 14.20
C LEU A 26 31.35 -57.31 13.39
N CYS A 27 31.41 -58.55 13.87
CA CYS A 27 32.16 -59.67 13.34
C CYS A 27 31.86 -59.97 11.86
N ARG A 28 32.86 -60.53 11.18
CA ARG A 28 32.74 -61.18 9.87
C ARG A 28 31.71 -62.32 9.93
N GLY A 29 30.81 -62.36 8.96
CA GLY A 29 29.92 -63.49 8.70
C GLY A 29 28.82 -63.11 7.72
N ASP A 30 29.02 -63.49 6.46
CA ASP A 30 28.05 -63.77 5.39
C ASP A 30 26.90 -62.80 5.07
N SER A 31 26.97 -62.31 3.82
CA SER A 31 25.83 -62.08 2.92
C SER A 31 24.67 -61.24 3.45
N THR A 32 24.79 -59.91 3.38
CA THR A 32 23.63 -59.01 3.48
C THR A 32 23.58 -58.05 2.30
N LEU A 33 22.47 -58.13 1.58
CA LEU A 33 22.05 -57.29 0.48
C LEU A 33 22.09 -55.82 0.91
N ARG A 34 22.93 -54.99 0.28
CA ARG A 34 22.90 -53.54 0.48
C ARG A 34 21.68 -52.97 -0.24
N LEU A 35 20.57 -52.82 0.48
CA LEU A 35 19.45 -52.01 0.03
C LEU A 35 19.85 -50.54 0.17
N ALA A 36 20.25 -49.90 -0.93
CA ALA A 36 20.42 -48.46 -0.99
C ALA A 36 19.02 -47.84 -0.97
N LEU A 37 18.60 -47.30 0.18
CA LEU A 37 17.38 -46.52 0.29
C LEU A 37 17.65 -45.15 -0.36
N ILE A 38 17.34 -45.02 -1.65
CA ILE A 38 17.27 -43.72 -2.32
C ILE A 38 16.02 -43.04 -1.78
N LEU A 39 16.19 -42.14 -0.82
CA LEU A 39 15.15 -41.23 -0.40
C LEU A 39 14.98 -40.19 -1.53
N VAL A 40 14.10 -40.47 -2.48
CA VAL A 40 13.63 -39.45 -3.42
C VAL A 40 12.81 -38.47 -2.59
N LEU A 41 13.41 -37.33 -2.22
CA LEU A 41 12.66 -36.16 -1.80
C LEU A 41 11.88 -35.68 -3.03
N VAL A 42 10.66 -36.22 -3.20
CA VAL A 42 9.67 -35.56 -4.03
C VAL A 42 9.32 -34.28 -3.27
N ALA A 43 9.97 -33.18 -3.64
CA ALA A 43 9.48 -31.85 -3.31
C ALA A 43 8.15 -31.68 -4.06
N GLY A 44 7.07 -32.21 -3.47
CA GLY A 44 5.73 -31.84 -3.91
C GLY A 44 5.62 -30.35 -3.67
N ALA A 45 5.39 -29.58 -4.73
CA ALA A 45 5.02 -28.17 -4.59
C ALA A 45 3.86 -28.11 -3.59
N ALA A 46 4.10 -27.49 -2.44
CA ALA A 46 3.07 -27.33 -1.42
C ALA A 46 1.99 -26.43 -2.02
N ARG A 47 0.82 -27.00 -2.32
CA ARG A 47 -0.33 -26.24 -2.81
C ARG A 47 -0.82 -25.35 -1.68
N SER A 48 -0.88 -24.05 -1.90
CA SER A 48 -1.41 -23.10 -0.93
C SER A 48 -2.91 -23.35 -0.73
N GLU A 49 -3.38 -23.18 0.50
CA GLU A 49 -4.78 -23.38 0.83
C GLU A 49 -5.64 -22.24 0.27
N VAL A 50 -6.76 -22.59 -0.36
CA VAL A 50 -7.78 -21.63 -0.77
C VAL A 50 -8.40 -21.04 0.52
N PRO A 51 -8.52 -19.71 0.64
CA PRO A 51 -8.92 -19.07 1.89
C PRO A 51 -10.37 -19.37 2.28
N THR A 52 -10.67 -19.20 3.57
CA THR A 52 -12.06 -19.14 4.05
C THR A 52 -12.78 -17.89 3.53
N PRO A 53 -14.12 -17.88 3.42
CA PRO A 53 -14.85 -16.69 2.98
C PRO A 53 -14.66 -15.51 3.95
N VAL A 54 -14.72 -14.30 3.39
CA VAL A 54 -14.82 -13.05 4.15
C VAL A 54 -16.16 -12.99 4.87
N THR A 55 -16.15 -12.48 6.11
CA THR A 55 -17.30 -12.37 7.01
C THR A 55 -17.39 -10.98 7.64
N ASP A 56 -18.53 -10.64 8.26
CA ASP A 56 -18.69 -9.39 9.01
C ASP A 56 -17.69 -9.26 10.17
N ALA A 57 -17.24 -10.38 10.75
CA ALA A 57 -16.28 -10.36 11.85
C ALA A 57 -14.90 -9.83 11.42
N ASP A 58 -14.58 -9.91 10.13
CA ASP A 58 -13.32 -9.43 9.57
C ASP A 58 -13.25 -7.89 9.50
N TYR A 59 -14.36 -7.19 9.69
CA TYR A 59 -14.43 -5.73 9.61
C TYR A 59 -14.68 -5.06 10.97
N MET A 60 -14.26 -3.80 11.06
CA MET A 60 -14.71 -2.91 12.13
C MET A 60 -16.16 -2.46 11.86
N PRO A 61 -17.04 -2.42 12.88
CA PRO A 61 -18.35 -1.80 12.73
C PRO A 61 -18.22 -0.34 12.34
N VAL A 62 -19.05 0.11 11.39
CA VAL A 62 -19.07 1.50 10.93
C VAL A 62 -20.40 2.16 11.24
N SER A 63 -20.37 3.32 11.87
CA SER A 63 -21.55 4.16 12.08
C SER A 63 -21.99 4.80 10.77
N GLN A 64 -23.29 4.73 10.45
CA GLN A 64 -23.85 5.38 9.26
C GLN A 64 -23.72 6.91 9.30
N ALA A 65 -23.83 7.52 10.50
CA ALA A 65 -23.68 8.96 10.65
C ALA A 65 -22.24 9.38 10.36
N GLU A 66 -21.28 8.63 10.88
CA GLU A 66 -19.84 8.86 10.68
C GLU A 66 -19.43 8.63 9.22
N ALA A 67 -19.89 7.54 8.59
CA ALA A 67 -19.62 7.28 7.18
C ALA A 67 -20.20 8.36 6.24
N ARG A 68 -21.36 8.94 6.55
CA ARG A 68 -21.92 10.06 5.76
C ARG A 68 -21.15 11.35 5.96
N LEU A 69 -20.67 11.62 7.18
CA LEU A 69 -19.76 12.74 7.43
C LEU A 69 -18.45 12.56 6.64
N GLY A 70 -17.87 11.36 6.72
CA GLY A 70 -16.69 10.98 5.95
C GLY A 70 -16.86 11.09 4.45
N GLN A 71 -18.03 10.68 3.92
CA GLN A 71 -18.36 10.83 2.50
C GLN A 71 -18.23 12.29 2.08
N LEU A 72 -18.87 13.21 2.82
CA LEU A 72 -18.81 14.62 2.47
C LEU A 72 -17.37 15.15 2.53
N LEU A 73 -16.60 14.81 3.58
CA LEU A 73 -15.20 15.23 3.70
C LEU A 73 -14.30 14.65 2.59
N PHE A 74 -14.51 13.40 2.18
CA PHE A 74 -13.72 12.74 1.13
C PHE A 74 -13.85 13.43 -0.24
N TYR A 75 -15.03 13.98 -0.53
CA TYR A 75 -15.33 14.69 -1.77
C TYR A 75 -15.18 16.21 -1.66
N ASP A 76 -14.90 16.76 -0.47
CA ASP A 76 -14.81 18.20 -0.25
C ASP A 76 -13.35 18.68 -0.37
N PRO A 77 -13.01 19.54 -1.34
CA PRO A 77 -11.67 20.09 -1.46
C PRO A 77 -11.24 20.97 -0.27
N ILE A 78 -12.13 21.27 0.69
CA ILE A 78 -11.85 22.09 1.88
C ILE A 78 -10.62 21.64 2.67
N LEU A 79 -10.25 20.36 2.58
CA LEU A 79 -9.09 19.75 3.23
C LEU A 79 -7.75 20.00 2.52
N SER A 80 -7.76 20.56 1.31
CA SER A 80 -6.54 21.02 0.62
C SER A 80 -6.23 22.48 0.95
N GLY A 81 -4.95 22.84 0.89
CA GLY A 81 -4.48 24.19 1.18
C GLY A 81 -5.14 25.23 0.26
N ASN A 82 -5.18 24.95 -1.04
CA ASN A 82 -5.77 25.83 -2.07
C ASN A 82 -7.25 25.56 -2.35
N ARG A 83 -7.89 24.62 -1.65
CA ARG A 83 -9.31 24.27 -1.78
C ARG A 83 -9.71 23.83 -3.21
N ASN A 84 -8.84 23.06 -3.85
CA ASN A 84 -8.93 22.62 -5.24
C ASN A 84 -8.75 21.11 -5.42
N ILE A 85 -8.20 20.39 -4.43
CA ILE A 85 -7.99 18.94 -4.47
C ILE A 85 -8.75 18.28 -3.33
N ALA A 86 -9.50 17.22 -3.62
CA ALA A 86 -10.14 16.35 -2.64
C ALA A 86 -9.53 14.95 -2.65
N CYS A 87 -9.83 14.10 -1.64
CA CYS A 87 -9.41 12.70 -1.68
C CYS A 87 -9.95 12.00 -2.95
N ALA A 88 -11.20 12.33 -3.31
CA ALA A 88 -11.86 11.83 -4.52
C ALA A 88 -11.19 12.24 -5.83
N THR A 89 -10.34 13.27 -5.85
CA THR A 89 -9.64 13.68 -7.07
C THR A 89 -8.68 12.60 -7.53
N CYS A 90 -7.95 11.96 -6.59
CA CYS A 90 -6.99 10.88 -6.89
C CYS A 90 -7.58 9.48 -6.66
N HIS A 91 -8.67 9.36 -5.90
CA HIS A 91 -9.34 8.08 -5.60
C HIS A 91 -10.78 8.09 -6.13
N HIS A 92 -10.93 8.39 -7.42
CA HIS A 92 -12.24 8.60 -8.02
C HIS A 92 -12.94 7.26 -8.38
N PRO A 93 -14.25 7.11 -8.14
CA PRO A 93 -14.97 5.86 -8.46
C PRO A 93 -14.97 5.52 -9.96
N ARG A 94 -14.82 6.53 -10.85
CA ARG A 94 -14.65 6.33 -12.32
C ARG A 94 -13.48 5.40 -12.65
N PHE A 95 -12.47 5.32 -11.78
CA PHE A 95 -11.28 4.51 -11.93
C PHE A 95 -11.17 3.47 -10.80
N ALA A 96 -12.31 2.98 -10.30
CA ALA A 96 -12.35 2.00 -9.21
C ALA A 96 -11.51 2.43 -7.99
N THR A 97 -11.53 3.71 -7.64
CA THR A 97 -10.79 4.33 -6.53
C THR A 97 -9.27 4.41 -6.68
N SER A 98 -8.72 4.06 -7.85
CA SER A 98 -7.39 4.51 -8.25
C SER A 98 -7.48 5.88 -8.95
N ASP A 99 -6.33 6.40 -9.40
CA ASP A 99 -6.28 7.66 -10.17
C ASP A 99 -6.56 7.43 -11.67
N GLY A 100 -6.34 6.22 -12.17
CA GLY A 100 -6.31 5.95 -13.62
C GLY A 100 -5.08 6.53 -14.33
N LEU A 101 -4.12 7.05 -13.58
CA LEU A 101 -2.81 7.53 -14.03
C LEU A 101 -1.70 6.63 -13.47
N SER A 102 -0.57 6.54 -14.17
CA SER A 102 0.63 5.92 -13.59
C SER A 102 1.06 6.71 -12.36
N LEU A 103 1.35 7.99 -12.58
CA LEU A 103 1.73 8.94 -11.54
C LEU A 103 0.77 10.12 -11.55
N GLY A 104 0.16 10.37 -10.40
CA GLY A 104 -0.83 11.42 -10.23
C GLY A 104 -0.24 12.82 -10.36
N ILE A 105 -1.09 13.77 -10.74
CA ILE A 105 -0.82 15.21 -10.63
C ILE A 105 -1.79 15.73 -9.55
N GLY A 106 -1.30 16.23 -8.42
CA GLY A 106 -2.13 16.74 -7.33
C GLY A 106 -2.31 18.24 -7.44
N GLU A 107 -1.71 18.99 -6.51
CA GLU A 107 -1.70 20.46 -6.54
C GLU A 107 -1.28 20.97 -7.93
N GLY A 108 -1.97 22.00 -8.41
CA GLY A 108 -1.76 22.54 -9.74
C GLY A 108 -2.33 21.68 -10.87
N GLY A 109 -2.95 20.54 -10.59
CA GLY A 109 -3.70 19.75 -11.57
C GLY A 109 -5.14 20.23 -11.77
N ILE A 110 -5.68 20.06 -12.98
CA ILE A 110 -7.10 20.27 -13.30
C ILE A 110 -7.62 19.05 -14.05
N GLY A 111 -8.75 18.51 -13.61
CA GLY A 111 -9.40 17.35 -14.23
C GLY A 111 -9.08 16.03 -13.52
N LEU A 112 -9.64 14.94 -14.06
CA LEU A 112 -9.60 13.61 -13.44
C LEU A 112 -8.89 12.59 -14.32
N GLY A 113 -8.04 11.77 -13.70
CA GLY A 113 -7.35 10.66 -14.36
C GLY A 113 -6.64 11.08 -15.64
N PRO A 114 -6.76 10.33 -16.75
CA PRO A 114 -6.09 10.65 -18.03
C PRO A 114 -6.42 12.04 -18.61
N ASP A 115 -7.54 12.66 -18.21
CA ASP A 115 -7.91 14.01 -18.64
C ASP A 115 -7.21 15.11 -17.83
N ARG A 116 -6.48 14.74 -16.75
CA ARG A 116 -5.83 15.69 -15.86
C ARG A 116 -4.70 16.40 -16.57
N LYS A 117 -4.65 17.72 -16.42
CA LYS A 117 -3.65 18.58 -17.05
C LYS A 117 -3.09 19.61 -16.08
N PRO A 118 -1.88 20.14 -16.32
CA PRO A 118 -1.33 21.25 -15.54
C PRO A 118 -2.22 22.49 -15.64
N ASN A 119 -2.45 23.16 -14.52
CA ASN A 119 -3.03 24.49 -14.46
C ASN A 119 -1.97 25.51 -14.90
N PRO A 120 -2.16 26.26 -15.99
CA PRO A 120 -1.17 27.27 -16.41
C PRO A 120 -0.95 28.38 -15.39
N ALA A 121 -1.92 28.64 -14.50
CA ALA A 121 -1.82 29.67 -13.47
C ALA A 121 -1.13 29.19 -12.18
N ASN A 122 -1.10 27.88 -11.94
CA ASN A 122 -0.36 27.26 -10.85
C ASN A 122 0.13 25.88 -11.29
N PRO A 123 1.20 25.77 -12.10
CA PRO A 123 1.63 24.49 -12.63
C PRO A 123 2.17 23.60 -11.50
N PRO A 124 1.94 22.27 -11.56
CA PRO A 124 2.56 21.32 -10.63
C PRO A 124 4.09 21.39 -10.69
N GLU A 125 4.77 21.33 -9.55
CA GLU A 125 6.24 21.27 -9.51
C GLU A 125 6.80 19.89 -9.91
N GLN A 126 6.09 18.83 -9.53
CA GLN A 126 6.45 17.44 -9.86
C GLN A 126 5.21 16.52 -9.86
N ARG A 127 5.40 15.28 -10.30
CA ARG A 127 4.39 14.22 -10.17
C ARG A 127 4.38 13.67 -8.75
N ILE A 128 3.24 13.13 -8.34
CA ILE A 128 3.17 12.29 -7.14
C ILE A 128 4.02 11.04 -7.39
N PRO A 129 5.02 10.70 -6.55
CA PRO A 129 6.03 9.68 -6.87
C PRO A 129 5.56 8.22 -6.97
N ARG A 130 4.30 7.94 -6.65
CA ARG A 130 3.74 6.58 -6.65
C ARG A 130 2.31 6.61 -7.15
N ASN A 131 1.87 5.47 -7.68
CA ASN A 131 0.48 5.26 -8.07
C ASN A 131 -0.45 5.27 -6.84
N ALA A 132 -1.62 5.86 -7.01
CA ALA A 132 -2.66 5.89 -5.99
C ALA A 132 -3.34 4.51 -5.91
N THR A 133 -3.12 3.80 -4.80
CA THR A 133 -3.71 2.48 -4.58
C THR A 133 -5.23 2.57 -4.43
N ALA A 134 -5.96 1.62 -5.01
CA ALA A 134 -7.39 1.47 -4.77
C ALA A 134 -7.70 1.23 -3.27
N LEU A 135 -8.88 1.66 -2.85
CA LEU A 135 -9.30 1.76 -1.45
C LEU A 135 -10.15 0.56 -0.97
N PHE A 136 -10.22 -0.52 -1.76
CA PHE A 136 -11.04 -1.67 -1.43
C PHE A 136 -10.56 -2.38 -0.17
N ASN A 137 -11.51 -2.71 0.71
CA ASN A 137 -11.31 -3.52 1.92
C ASN A 137 -10.33 -3.00 2.97
N LEU A 138 -9.82 -1.78 2.85
CA LEU A 138 -8.87 -1.23 3.83
C LEU A 138 -9.44 -1.09 5.25
N GLY A 139 -10.77 -1.19 5.41
CA GLY A 139 -11.46 -1.24 6.71
C GLY A 139 -11.47 -2.62 7.38
N ALA A 140 -10.93 -3.67 6.76
CA ALA A 140 -10.79 -4.98 7.38
C ALA A 140 -9.67 -4.97 8.44
N ARG A 141 -9.86 -5.77 9.50
CA ARG A 141 -9.00 -5.78 10.70
C ARG A 141 -7.55 -6.17 10.43
N GLU A 142 -7.29 -6.97 9.39
CA GLU A 142 -5.94 -7.41 9.04
C GLU A 142 -5.09 -6.32 8.37
N PHE A 143 -5.71 -5.26 7.84
CA PHE A 143 -5.01 -4.12 7.23
C PHE A 143 -4.41 -3.23 8.32
N THR A 144 -3.27 -3.67 8.83
CA THR A 144 -2.50 -3.04 9.90
C THR A 144 -1.27 -2.31 9.40
N ILE A 145 -1.00 -2.32 8.09
CA ILE A 145 0.13 -1.65 7.44
C ILE A 145 -0.36 -1.05 6.12
N LEU A 146 -0.10 0.24 5.88
CA LEU A 146 -0.56 0.97 4.67
C LEU A 146 0.56 1.77 3.99
N PHE A 147 0.24 2.27 2.79
CA PHE A 147 1.18 2.72 1.74
C PHE A 147 2.00 1.58 1.11
N HIS A 148 2.57 1.86 -0.05
CA HIS A 148 3.46 0.93 -0.78
C HIS A 148 4.72 0.56 0.01
N ASP A 149 5.24 1.42 0.88
CA ASP A 149 6.44 1.16 1.70
C ASP A 149 6.11 0.74 3.14
N GLY A 150 4.83 0.74 3.52
CA GLY A 150 4.44 0.47 4.90
C GLY A 150 4.95 1.50 5.89
N ARG A 151 5.09 2.77 5.48
CA ARG A 151 5.53 3.85 6.38
C ARG A 151 4.59 4.06 7.56
N ILE A 152 3.35 3.56 7.48
CA ILE A 152 2.43 3.54 8.62
C ILE A 152 2.01 2.11 8.94
N GLU A 153 2.17 1.72 10.21
CA GLU A 153 1.75 0.42 10.72
C GLU A 153 1.24 0.50 12.17
N ALA A 154 0.40 -0.46 12.54
CA ALA A 154 -0.04 -0.63 13.92
C ALA A 154 1.13 -1.10 14.79
N ASP A 155 1.37 -0.37 15.88
CA ASP A 155 2.40 -0.69 16.87
C ASP A 155 1.85 -0.44 18.28
N PRO A 156 1.30 -1.48 18.94
CA PRO A 156 0.75 -1.36 20.29
C PRO A 156 1.77 -0.95 21.37
N SER A 157 3.08 -0.97 21.06
CA SER A 157 4.12 -0.54 22.00
C SER A 157 4.28 0.99 22.05
N ARG A 158 3.79 1.71 21.04
CA ARG A 158 3.79 3.18 20.97
C ARG A 158 2.56 3.75 21.67
N PRO A 159 2.65 4.92 22.31
CA PRO A 159 1.49 5.58 22.91
C PRO A 159 0.33 5.76 21.94
N SER A 160 0.62 6.15 20.69
CA SER A 160 -0.34 6.33 19.59
C SER A 160 -0.94 5.02 19.07
N GLY A 161 -0.37 3.86 19.42
CA GLY A 161 -0.69 2.59 18.80
C GLY A 161 -0.18 2.45 17.36
N LEU A 162 0.65 3.39 16.87
CA LEU A 162 1.06 3.49 15.47
C LEU A 162 2.56 3.81 15.36
N ARG A 163 3.26 3.13 14.45
CA ARG A 163 4.56 3.56 13.94
C ARG A 163 4.35 4.38 12.67
N SER A 164 4.94 5.58 12.62
CA SER A 164 4.86 6.48 11.46
C SER A 164 6.11 7.36 11.39
N PRO A 165 6.37 8.06 10.26
CA PRO A 165 7.50 8.98 10.14
C PRO A 165 7.48 10.17 11.12
N LEU A 166 6.34 10.44 11.77
CA LEU A 166 6.24 11.48 12.80
C LEU A 166 6.79 11.01 14.16
N GLU A 167 7.00 9.70 14.34
CA GLU A 167 7.55 9.12 15.58
C GLU A 167 6.85 9.66 16.84
N ASP A 168 7.58 10.36 17.71
CA ASP A 168 7.07 10.88 18.98
C ASP A 168 6.13 12.10 18.81
N ASP A 169 6.14 12.76 17.65
CA ASP A 169 5.24 13.87 17.32
C ASP A 169 3.85 13.39 16.83
N MET A 170 3.65 12.07 16.75
CA MET A 170 2.39 11.48 16.32
C MET A 170 1.26 11.79 17.33
N VAL A 171 0.18 12.40 16.84
CA VAL A 171 -0.98 12.73 17.69
C VAL A 171 -1.83 11.51 18.03
N MET A 172 -2.46 11.57 19.19
CA MET A 172 -3.41 10.58 19.69
C MET A 172 -4.79 10.75 19.06
N GLY A 173 -5.52 9.64 18.88
CA GLY A 173 -6.97 9.66 18.56
C GLY A 173 -7.36 9.16 17.18
N PHE A 174 -6.41 8.72 16.35
CA PHE A 174 -6.74 7.97 15.14
C PHE A 174 -7.33 6.60 15.51
N ALA A 175 -8.47 6.25 14.93
CA ALA A 175 -9.20 5.02 15.22
C ALA A 175 -8.54 3.76 14.64
N SER A 176 -7.70 3.91 13.61
CA SER A 176 -7.04 2.82 12.89
C SER A 176 -5.88 3.34 12.03
N VAL A 177 -5.10 2.40 11.47
CA VAL A 177 -4.06 2.70 10.46
C VAL A 177 -4.68 3.35 9.22
N LEU A 178 -5.90 2.95 8.83
CA LEU A 178 -6.66 3.59 7.74
C LEU A 178 -6.97 5.05 8.05
N SER A 179 -7.42 5.36 9.26
CA SER A 179 -7.64 6.75 9.69
C SER A 179 -6.34 7.55 9.62
N ALA A 180 -5.28 7.04 10.22
CA ALA A 180 -4.00 7.73 10.25
C ALA A 180 -3.35 7.88 8.87
N GLN A 181 -3.64 7.02 7.89
CA GLN A 181 -3.13 7.17 6.52
C GLN A 181 -3.65 8.46 5.85
N THR A 182 -4.85 8.94 6.20
CA THR A 182 -5.44 10.17 5.63
C THR A 182 -4.70 11.45 6.06
N MET A 183 -3.81 11.37 7.04
CA MET A 183 -3.08 12.53 7.56
C MET A 183 -1.93 12.99 6.66
N PHE A 184 -1.42 12.13 5.78
CA PHE A 184 -0.26 12.44 4.94
C PHE A 184 -0.60 13.29 3.72
N PRO A 185 -1.68 13.01 2.95
CA PRO A 185 -1.92 13.75 1.71
C PRO A 185 -2.15 15.24 1.91
N VAL A 186 -2.85 15.61 2.98
CA VAL A 186 -3.11 17.00 3.36
C VAL A 186 -1.86 17.79 3.73
N LEU A 187 -0.72 17.12 3.95
CA LEU A 187 0.57 17.74 4.25
C LEU A 187 1.53 17.70 3.05
N SER A 188 1.21 16.93 2.01
CA SER A 188 2.10 16.80 0.85
C SER A 188 1.90 17.99 -0.10
N PRO A 189 2.96 18.73 -0.46
CA PRO A 189 2.85 19.88 -1.37
C PRO A 189 2.37 19.48 -2.76
N ASP A 190 2.77 18.30 -3.23
CA ASP A 190 2.42 17.79 -4.56
C ASP A 190 1.07 17.07 -4.59
N GLU A 191 0.44 16.86 -3.43
CA GLU A 191 -0.88 16.23 -3.32
C GLU A 191 -1.95 17.27 -2.97
N MET A 192 -2.03 17.74 -1.71
CA MET A 192 -3.13 18.59 -1.26
C MET A 192 -2.71 19.86 -0.50
N ALA A 193 -1.48 19.97 0.00
CA ALA A 193 -1.10 21.08 0.88
C ALA A 193 -0.91 22.41 0.11
N GLY A 194 -0.52 22.36 -1.16
CA GLY A 194 -0.04 23.53 -1.91
C GLY A 194 1.48 23.64 -1.92
N HIS A 195 2.05 24.29 -2.94
CA HIS A 195 3.47 24.62 -2.99
C HIS A 195 3.81 25.82 -2.07
N TYR A 196 5.07 26.24 -2.12
CA TYR A 196 5.63 27.18 -1.15
C TYR A 196 4.88 28.53 -1.10
N GLN A 197 4.39 28.88 0.11
CA GLN A 197 3.70 30.14 0.43
C GLN A 197 2.41 30.38 -0.39
N GLU A 198 1.80 29.35 -0.95
CA GLU A 198 0.53 29.51 -1.66
C GLU A 198 -0.64 29.77 -0.70
N ASN A 199 -0.57 29.21 0.52
CA ASN A 199 -1.65 29.26 1.50
C ASN A 199 -1.13 29.06 2.95
N ASP A 200 -2.06 29.08 3.91
CA ASP A 200 -1.81 28.90 5.34
C ASP A 200 -1.26 27.51 5.68
N VAL A 201 -1.82 26.45 5.07
CA VAL A 201 -1.42 25.05 5.27
C VAL A 201 0.00 24.80 4.75
N SER A 202 0.28 25.14 3.49
CA SER A 202 1.62 25.00 2.90
C SER A 202 2.68 25.79 3.66
N THR A 203 2.33 26.97 4.18
CA THR A 203 3.21 27.77 5.05
C THR A 203 3.52 27.02 6.35
N ALA A 204 2.49 26.52 7.07
CA ALA A 204 2.67 25.78 8.31
C ALA A 204 3.48 24.49 8.11
N VAL A 205 3.17 23.71 7.07
CA VAL A 205 3.93 22.50 6.68
C VAL A 205 5.40 22.84 6.46
N ARG A 206 5.68 23.93 5.75
CA ARG A 206 7.05 24.32 5.44
C ARG A 206 7.84 24.79 6.67
N GLU A 207 7.18 25.38 7.64
CA GLU A 207 7.76 25.77 8.92
C GLU A 207 7.93 24.58 9.88
N GLY A 208 7.48 23.38 9.49
CA GLY A 208 7.49 22.19 10.35
C GLY A 208 6.38 22.20 11.41
N LEU A 209 5.43 23.12 11.30
CA LEU A 209 4.27 23.24 12.19
C LEU A 209 3.15 22.34 11.69
N ILE A 210 3.25 21.04 12.01
CA ILE A 210 2.24 20.04 11.62
C ILE A 210 1.15 19.93 12.69
N THR A 211 1.57 19.77 13.95
CA THR A 211 0.72 19.51 15.11
C THR A 211 0.60 20.73 16.01
N GLY A 212 -0.32 20.67 16.98
CA GLY A 212 -0.54 21.74 17.96
C GLY A 212 -1.24 22.99 17.41
N PRO A 213 -1.46 24.00 18.26
CA PRO A 213 -2.16 25.23 17.88
C PRO A 213 -1.43 25.96 16.73
N GLY A 214 -2.17 26.30 15.67
CA GLY A 214 -1.61 26.93 14.47
C GLY A 214 -0.85 25.99 13.54
N GLY A 215 -0.70 24.70 13.89
CA GLY A 215 -0.17 23.68 12.98
C GLY A 215 -1.15 23.35 11.85
N ALA A 216 -0.62 22.80 10.75
CA ALA A 216 -1.37 22.47 9.54
C ALA A 216 -2.67 21.70 9.82
N TRP A 217 -2.63 20.70 10.70
CA TRP A 217 -3.83 19.92 11.06
C TRP A 217 -4.84 20.71 11.90
N SER A 218 -4.39 21.60 12.78
CA SER A 218 -5.29 22.49 13.54
C SER A 218 -6.01 23.45 12.59
N LEU A 219 -5.29 24.05 11.64
CA LEU A 219 -5.86 24.95 10.64
C LEU A 219 -6.97 24.26 9.82
N LEU A 220 -6.75 23.02 9.40
CA LEU A 220 -7.74 22.24 8.65
C LEU A 220 -8.97 21.87 9.52
N ALA A 221 -8.74 21.43 10.77
CA ALA A 221 -9.82 21.08 11.68
C ALA A 221 -10.69 22.30 12.04
N GLU A 222 -10.07 23.45 12.34
CA GLU A 222 -10.76 24.70 12.62
C GLU A 222 -11.56 25.19 11.41
N ARG A 223 -10.99 25.10 10.21
CA ARG A 223 -11.65 25.45 8.94
C ARG A 223 -12.92 24.63 8.72
N VAL A 224 -12.84 23.31 8.88
CA VAL A 224 -14.01 22.42 8.75
C VAL A 224 -15.02 22.69 9.87
N GLY A 225 -14.56 22.84 11.12
CA GLY A 225 -15.40 23.10 12.28
C GLY A 225 -16.12 24.46 12.26
N ALA A 226 -15.64 25.41 11.46
CA ALA A 226 -16.28 26.71 11.26
C ALA A 226 -17.51 26.64 10.34
N ILE A 227 -17.70 25.54 9.60
CA ILE A 227 -18.88 25.33 8.73
C ILE A 227 -20.02 24.76 9.59
N PRO A 228 -21.15 25.47 9.76
CA PRO A 228 -22.22 25.06 10.68
C PRO A 228 -22.77 23.65 10.42
N GLU A 229 -22.92 23.27 9.15
CA GLU A 229 -23.39 21.95 8.75
C GLU A 229 -22.42 20.85 9.18
N TYR A 230 -21.10 21.02 8.98
CA TYR A 230 -20.11 20.07 9.45
C TYR A 230 -20.10 20.00 10.98
N LYS A 231 -20.13 21.14 11.67
CA LYS A 231 -20.18 21.16 13.14
C LYS A 231 -21.37 20.35 13.68
N ALA A 232 -22.56 20.52 13.10
CA ALA A 232 -23.74 19.75 13.50
C ALA A 232 -23.59 18.25 13.21
N MET A 233 -22.95 17.87 12.11
CA MET A 233 -22.67 16.46 11.79
C MET A 233 -21.64 15.84 12.75
N PHE A 234 -20.59 16.57 13.12
CA PHE A 234 -19.63 16.12 14.14
C PHE A 234 -20.30 15.97 15.51
N ASP A 235 -21.16 16.90 15.91
CA ASP A 235 -21.95 16.79 17.15
C ASP A 235 -22.85 15.53 17.15
N ALA A 236 -23.42 15.18 15.99
CA ALA A 236 -24.23 13.99 15.86
C ALA A 236 -23.41 12.68 15.86
N ALA A 237 -22.18 12.71 15.33
CA ALA A 237 -21.33 11.53 15.19
C ALA A 237 -20.49 11.24 16.46
N TYR A 238 -20.07 12.27 17.20
CA TYR A 238 -19.11 12.16 18.29
C TYR A 238 -19.65 12.78 19.59
N PRO A 239 -20.10 11.97 20.57
CA PRO A 239 -20.71 12.46 21.81
C PRO A 239 -19.83 13.45 22.60
N GLU A 240 -18.52 13.28 22.57
CA GLU A 240 -17.57 14.15 23.24
C GLU A 240 -17.44 15.53 22.56
N ILE A 241 -17.66 15.62 21.24
CA ILE A 241 -17.71 16.90 20.51
C ILE A 241 -19.02 17.61 20.84
N ALA A 242 -20.13 16.87 20.88
CA ALA A 242 -21.41 17.40 21.35
C ALA A 242 -21.34 17.90 22.81
N ALA A 243 -20.48 17.30 23.64
CA ALA A 243 -20.22 17.71 25.01
C ALA A 243 -19.25 18.92 25.13
N GLY A 244 -18.79 19.49 24.00
CA GLY A 244 -17.98 20.71 23.96
C GLY A 244 -16.49 20.49 23.72
N ARG A 245 -16.02 19.26 23.42
CA ARG A 245 -14.65 19.07 22.91
C ARG A 245 -14.53 19.70 21.52
N PRO A 246 -13.48 20.49 21.24
CA PRO A 246 -13.23 20.96 19.87
C PRO A 246 -13.01 19.81 18.89
N ILE A 247 -13.40 20.02 17.63
CA ILE A 247 -13.08 19.11 16.53
C ILE A 247 -11.57 19.12 16.33
N ALA A 248 -10.95 17.94 16.34
CA ALA A 248 -9.54 17.73 16.06
C ALA A 248 -9.39 17.07 14.68
N PHE A 249 -8.21 17.19 14.07
CA PHE A 249 -7.94 16.59 12.76
C PHE A 249 -8.11 15.05 12.74
N THR A 250 -7.86 14.40 13.88
CA THR A 250 -8.11 12.96 14.03
C THR A 250 -9.59 12.61 13.87
N ASP A 251 -10.53 13.50 14.23
CA ASP A 251 -11.97 13.29 14.02
C ASP A 251 -12.32 13.35 12.53
N LEU A 252 -11.72 14.29 11.78
CA LEU A 252 -11.87 14.37 10.32
C LEU A 252 -11.37 13.08 9.67
N SER A 253 -10.19 12.63 10.08
CA SER A 253 -9.54 11.41 9.60
C SER A 253 -10.36 10.15 9.91
N ASN A 254 -10.92 10.06 11.12
CA ASN A 254 -11.76 8.95 11.56
C ASN A 254 -13.04 8.87 10.73
N ALA A 255 -13.70 10.00 10.48
CA ALA A 255 -14.88 10.05 9.63
C ALA A 255 -14.56 9.58 8.19
N ILE A 256 -13.47 10.07 7.59
CA ILE A 256 -13.04 9.65 6.24
C ILE A 256 -12.74 8.14 6.20
N ALA A 257 -12.04 7.59 7.20
CA ALA A 257 -11.77 6.17 7.27
C ALA A 257 -13.04 5.32 7.46
N ALA A 258 -14.00 5.79 8.24
CA ALA A 258 -15.31 5.16 8.38
C ALA A 258 -16.03 5.11 7.02
N PHE A 259 -15.99 6.20 6.25
CA PHE A 259 -16.52 6.22 4.89
C PHE A 259 -15.80 5.20 3.99
N ILE A 260 -14.47 5.22 3.92
CA ILE A 260 -13.70 4.27 3.10
C ILE A 260 -14.04 2.82 3.45
N ALA A 261 -14.07 2.50 4.75
CA ALA A 261 -14.38 1.17 5.25
C ALA A 261 -15.80 0.70 4.90
N PHE A 262 -16.77 1.63 4.91
CA PHE A 262 -18.15 1.34 4.51
C PHE A 262 -18.31 1.24 3.00
N GLU A 263 -17.81 2.23 2.27
CA GLU A 263 -18.08 2.45 0.85
C GLU A 263 -17.47 1.36 -0.03
N TRP A 264 -16.23 0.98 0.25
CA TRP A 264 -15.44 0.09 -0.61
C TRP A 264 -15.12 -1.27 0.02
N ARG A 265 -15.98 -1.73 0.93
CA ARG A 265 -16.02 -3.15 1.30
C ARG A 265 -16.43 -3.99 0.09
N ALA A 266 -15.56 -4.88 -0.35
CA ALA A 266 -15.68 -5.79 -1.50
C ALA A 266 -15.56 -7.25 -1.03
N ASP A 267 -16.71 -7.90 -0.85
CA ASP A 267 -16.86 -9.25 -0.31
C ASP A 267 -18.01 -10.05 -0.96
N ARG A 268 -18.50 -9.58 -2.11
CA ARG A 268 -19.60 -10.15 -2.88
C ARG A 268 -19.21 -10.51 -4.31
N SER A 269 -17.92 -10.73 -4.57
CA SER A 269 -17.42 -11.22 -5.86
C SER A 269 -17.87 -12.65 -6.16
N ALA A 270 -17.68 -13.11 -7.40
CA ALA A 270 -17.94 -14.50 -7.78
C ALA A 270 -17.11 -15.50 -6.96
N PHE A 271 -15.86 -15.14 -6.66
CA PHE A 271 -14.99 -15.90 -5.77
C PHE A 271 -15.59 -16.01 -4.35
N ASP A 272 -16.09 -14.91 -3.79
CA ASP A 272 -16.73 -14.95 -2.46
C ASP A 272 -18.01 -15.79 -2.45
N ALA A 273 -18.81 -15.73 -3.52
CA ALA A 273 -19.99 -16.55 -3.68
C ALA A 273 -19.62 -18.05 -3.69
N MET A 274 -18.58 -18.44 -4.44
CA MET A 274 -18.07 -19.80 -4.45
C MET A 274 -17.59 -20.25 -3.06
N LEU A 275 -16.81 -19.42 -2.35
CA LEU A 275 -16.32 -19.75 -1.00
C LEU A 275 -17.45 -19.94 0.02
N ARG A 276 -18.62 -19.33 -0.21
CA ARG A 276 -19.83 -19.51 0.61
C ARG A 276 -20.72 -20.67 0.14
N GLY A 277 -20.22 -21.57 -0.70
CA GLY A 277 -20.96 -22.72 -1.21
C GLY A 277 -21.91 -22.39 -2.36
N GLY A 278 -21.73 -21.24 -3.01
CA GLY A 278 -22.41 -20.88 -4.25
C GLY A 278 -21.88 -21.66 -5.47
N PRO A 279 -22.25 -21.24 -6.69
CA PRO A 279 -21.80 -21.89 -7.92
C PRO A 279 -20.26 -21.92 -8.03
N PRO A 280 -19.69 -22.95 -8.68
CA PRO A 280 -18.27 -22.97 -8.99
C PRO A 280 -17.91 -21.84 -9.97
N LEU A 281 -16.64 -21.41 -9.96
CA LEU A 281 -16.12 -20.49 -10.97
C LEU A 281 -16.22 -21.10 -12.38
N PRO A 282 -16.34 -20.26 -13.44
CA PRO A 282 -16.18 -20.71 -14.82
C PRO A 282 -14.88 -21.51 -15.02
N GLU A 283 -14.88 -22.43 -15.98
CA GLU A 283 -13.78 -23.40 -16.16
C GLU A 283 -12.39 -22.76 -16.22
N LEU A 284 -12.20 -21.75 -17.07
CA LEU A 284 -10.91 -21.05 -17.20
C LEU A 284 -10.51 -20.31 -15.92
N ALA A 285 -11.46 -19.72 -15.19
CA ALA A 285 -11.18 -19.06 -13.91
C ALA A 285 -10.83 -20.08 -12.81
N ARG A 286 -11.44 -21.26 -12.84
CA ARG A 286 -11.08 -22.37 -11.94
C ARG A 286 -9.67 -22.90 -12.24
N GLU A 287 -9.31 -23.05 -13.52
CA GLU A 287 -7.94 -23.38 -13.93
C GLU A 287 -6.94 -22.32 -13.45
N GLY A 288 -7.28 -21.04 -13.62
CA GLY A 288 -6.49 -19.92 -13.11
C GLY A 288 -6.31 -19.96 -11.59
N MET A 289 -7.38 -20.27 -10.85
CA MET A 289 -7.33 -20.43 -9.40
C MET A 289 -6.42 -21.60 -9.00
N ASP A 290 -6.53 -22.73 -9.69
CA ASP A 290 -5.71 -23.91 -9.44
C ASP A 290 -4.21 -23.62 -9.69
N LEU A 291 -3.89 -22.85 -10.75
CA LEU A 291 -2.54 -22.36 -11.02
C LEU A 291 -2.06 -21.39 -9.93
N PHE A 292 -2.89 -20.40 -9.60
CA PHE A 292 -2.58 -19.33 -8.64
C PHE A 292 -2.24 -19.86 -7.24
N TYR A 293 -3.05 -20.80 -6.74
CA TYR A 293 -2.83 -21.47 -5.45
C TYR A 293 -1.90 -22.69 -5.55
N GLY A 294 -1.42 -23.02 -6.75
CA GLY A 294 -0.56 -24.17 -7.00
C GLY A 294 0.75 -23.76 -7.65
N GLU A 295 0.93 -24.23 -8.88
CA GLU A 295 2.23 -24.28 -9.57
C GLU A 295 2.77 -22.91 -9.97
N ALA A 296 1.89 -21.90 -10.12
CA ALA A 296 2.31 -20.54 -10.43
C ALA A 296 2.91 -19.81 -9.22
N GLY A 297 2.69 -20.31 -8.00
CA GLY A 297 3.30 -19.75 -6.78
C GLY A 297 2.77 -18.37 -6.35
N CYS A 298 1.78 -17.81 -7.03
CA CYS A 298 1.23 -16.48 -6.73
C CYS A 298 0.77 -16.35 -5.28
N ALA A 299 0.14 -17.40 -4.75
CA ALA A 299 -0.33 -17.48 -3.37
C ALA A 299 0.79 -17.57 -2.31
N ALA A 300 2.07 -17.56 -2.69
CA ALA A 300 3.17 -17.42 -1.72
C ALA A 300 3.19 -16.02 -1.09
N CYS A 301 2.82 -14.99 -1.87
CA CYS A 301 2.67 -13.60 -1.40
C CYS A 301 1.19 -13.18 -1.40
N HIS A 302 0.42 -13.55 -2.42
CA HIS A 302 -0.99 -13.19 -2.54
C HIS A 302 -1.93 -14.23 -1.91
N SER A 303 -1.84 -14.38 -0.59
CA SER A 303 -2.58 -15.39 0.18
C SER A 303 -3.75 -14.82 1.00
N GLY A 304 -4.45 -15.67 1.75
CA GLY A 304 -5.49 -15.23 2.67
C GLY A 304 -6.76 -14.68 1.99
N ARG A 305 -7.63 -14.09 2.80
CA ARG A 305 -8.98 -13.66 2.38
C ARG A 305 -8.97 -12.54 1.35
N PHE A 306 -7.92 -11.72 1.35
CA PHE A 306 -7.79 -10.55 0.50
C PHE A 306 -6.62 -10.67 -0.50
N GLN A 307 -6.08 -11.89 -0.69
CA GLN A 307 -4.99 -12.17 -1.64
C GLN A 307 -3.77 -11.26 -1.39
N THR A 308 -3.37 -11.14 -0.13
CA THR A 308 -2.19 -10.41 0.32
C THR A 308 -1.69 -11.02 1.64
N ASP A 309 -0.38 -11.17 1.77
CA ASP A 309 0.31 -11.51 3.02
C ASP A 309 0.64 -10.25 3.85
N HIS A 310 0.34 -9.06 3.33
CA HIS A 310 0.78 -7.76 3.83
C HIS A 310 2.31 -7.59 3.97
N GLY A 311 3.09 -8.52 3.41
CA GLY A 311 4.55 -8.52 3.40
C GLY A 311 5.13 -7.54 2.37
N PHE A 312 6.46 -7.53 2.27
CA PHE A 312 7.21 -6.64 1.38
C PHE A 312 8.14 -7.46 0.50
N HIS A 313 8.05 -7.27 -0.81
CA HIS A 313 8.82 -8.05 -1.78
C HIS A 313 9.36 -7.13 -2.87
N ALA A 314 10.61 -7.35 -3.27
CA ALA A 314 11.21 -6.69 -4.42
C ALA A 314 10.92 -7.52 -5.67
N MET A 315 10.09 -7.00 -6.57
CA MET A 315 9.61 -7.75 -7.75
C MET A 315 10.27 -7.29 -9.05
N GLY A 316 11.30 -6.42 -8.98
CA GLY A 316 12.04 -5.98 -10.16
C GLY A 316 11.23 -5.12 -11.13
N GLU A 317 10.21 -4.41 -10.64
CA GLU A 317 9.37 -3.54 -11.46
C GLU A 317 10.13 -2.31 -11.98
N PRO A 318 9.80 -1.80 -13.19
CA PRO A 318 10.35 -0.54 -13.67
C PRO A 318 10.05 0.59 -12.68
N GLN A 319 10.93 1.59 -12.64
CA GLN A 319 10.72 2.82 -11.88
C GLN A 319 10.62 4.01 -12.84
N ILE A 320 9.51 4.74 -12.76
CA ILE A 320 9.25 5.96 -13.52
C ILE A 320 9.00 7.16 -12.60
N GLY A 321 9.20 8.37 -13.13
CA GLY A 321 8.91 9.62 -12.45
C GLY A 321 10.02 10.10 -11.50
N PRO A 322 9.67 10.97 -10.53
CA PRO A 322 10.66 11.69 -9.71
C PRO A 322 11.26 10.85 -8.57
N GLY A 323 10.72 9.65 -8.32
CA GLY A 323 11.14 8.76 -7.23
C GLY A 323 10.95 9.34 -5.83
N LYS A 324 11.63 8.74 -4.85
CA LYS A 324 11.59 9.14 -3.43
C LYS A 324 12.98 9.56 -2.97
N ALA A 325 13.26 10.86 -3.13
CA ALA A 325 14.51 11.49 -2.73
C ALA A 325 14.28 12.55 -1.64
N GLU A 326 15.27 12.76 -0.78
CA GLU A 326 15.33 13.91 0.12
C GLU A 326 15.64 15.20 -0.67
N ARG A 327 15.32 16.37 -0.08
CA ARG A 327 15.47 17.67 -0.77
C ARG A 327 16.89 17.99 -1.26
N PHE A 328 17.90 17.38 -0.66
CA PHE A 328 19.31 17.59 -1.03
C PHE A 328 19.85 16.50 -1.98
N GLU A 329 19.04 15.51 -2.32
CA GLU A 329 19.40 14.42 -3.22
C GLU A 329 18.94 14.74 -4.65
N SER A 330 19.80 14.45 -5.63
CA SER A 330 19.50 14.72 -7.05
C SER A 330 18.91 13.52 -7.79
N HIS A 331 18.94 12.31 -7.22
CA HIS A 331 18.47 11.09 -7.90
C HIS A 331 16.95 10.95 -7.95
N SER A 332 16.48 10.00 -8.74
CA SER A 332 15.06 9.64 -8.88
C SER A 332 14.74 8.22 -8.40
N ARG A 333 15.60 7.64 -7.54
CA ARG A 333 15.37 6.29 -6.96
C ARG A 333 14.21 6.28 -5.97
N ASP A 334 13.41 5.22 -5.99
CA ASP A 334 12.53 4.82 -4.89
C ASP A 334 12.97 3.47 -4.32
N VAL A 335 13.63 3.50 -3.16
CA VAL A 335 14.11 2.28 -2.50
C VAL A 335 13.04 1.56 -1.66
N GLY A 336 11.77 1.99 -1.73
CA GLY A 336 10.64 1.28 -1.13
C GLY A 336 10.73 1.17 0.39
N ARG A 337 10.56 -0.05 0.92
CA ARG A 337 10.57 -0.38 2.35
C ARG A 337 11.87 0.00 3.05
N MET A 338 13.01 0.02 2.35
CA MET A 338 14.28 0.49 2.93
C MET A 338 14.20 1.92 3.47
N ARG A 339 13.37 2.81 2.89
CA ARG A 339 13.16 4.16 3.45
C ARG A 339 12.54 4.16 4.85
N VAL A 340 11.91 3.06 5.22
CA VAL A 340 11.19 2.88 6.48
C VAL A 340 12.02 2.11 7.50
N THR A 341 12.78 1.10 7.05
CA THR A 341 13.55 0.22 7.94
C THR A 341 15.04 0.59 8.03
N ASN A 342 15.54 1.35 7.05
CA ASN A 342 16.96 1.65 6.86
C ASN A 342 17.84 0.39 6.70
N ARG A 343 17.28 -0.70 6.17
CA ARG A 343 17.96 -1.97 5.95
C ARG A 343 18.15 -2.23 4.46
N GLU A 344 19.36 -2.55 4.04
CA GLU A 344 19.69 -2.78 2.62
C GLU A 344 18.92 -3.97 2.04
N GLU A 345 18.62 -5.00 2.85
CA GLU A 345 17.83 -6.15 2.39
C GLU A 345 16.37 -5.82 2.06
N ASP A 346 15.86 -4.66 2.49
CA ASP A 346 14.50 -4.19 2.17
C ASP A 346 14.48 -3.24 0.96
N ALA A 347 15.61 -3.06 0.26
CA ALA A 347 15.68 -2.18 -0.91
C ALA A 347 14.76 -2.66 -2.02
N PHE A 348 14.02 -1.71 -2.62
CA PHE A 348 13.07 -1.93 -3.72
C PHE A 348 11.90 -2.86 -3.36
N ALA A 349 11.75 -3.22 -2.08
CA ALA A 349 10.62 -4.01 -1.62
C ALA A 349 9.39 -3.13 -1.39
N PHE A 350 8.25 -3.55 -1.94
CA PHE A 350 6.97 -2.88 -1.77
C PHE A 350 5.94 -3.83 -1.19
N ARG A 351 4.94 -3.28 -0.51
CA ARG A 351 3.88 -4.03 0.16
C ARG A 351 3.09 -4.82 -0.87
N THR A 352 2.85 -6.10 -0.63
CA THR A 352 1.92 -6.91 -1.43
C THR A 352 0.51 -6.28 -1.39
N PRO A 353 -0.02 -5.73 -2.50
CA PRO A 353 -1.37 -5.18 -2.50
C PRO A 353 -2.42 -6.30 -2.45
N SER A 354 -3.63 -5.97 -1.98
CA SER A 354 -4.77 -6.88 -2.14
C SER A 354 -5.12 -6.99 -3.63
N LEU A 355 -5.48 -8.20 -4.09
CA LEU A 355 -5.93 -8.41 -5.47
C LEU A 355 -7.43 -8.23 -5.68
N ARG A 356 -8.18 -7.83 -4.65
CA ARG A 356 -9.61 -7.55 -4.77
C ARG A 356 -9.83 -6.38 -5.74
N ASN A 357 -10.69 -6.59 -6.74
CA ASN A 357 -10.94 -5.65 -7.84
C ASN A 357 -9.72 -5.29 -8.72
N VAL A 358 -8.61 -6.03 -8.66
CA VAL A 358 -7.37 -5.67 -9.36
C VAL A 358 -7.54 -5.46 -10.86
N THR A 359 -8.48 -6.15 -11.50
CA THR A 359 -8.77 -6.01 -12.95
C THR A 359 -9.36 -4.66 -13.34
N ALA A 360 -9.77 -3.83 -12.37
CA ALA A 360 -10.37 -2.51 -12.59
C ALA A 360 -9.52 -1.34 -12.11
N THR A 361 -8.40 -1.59 -11.43
CA THR A 361 -7.66 -0.56 -10.66
C THR A 361 -6.35 -0.14 -11.30
N GLY A 362 -6.16 -0.43 -12.60
CA GLY A 362 -4.96 -0.04 -13.31
C GLY A 362 -4.77 1.48 -13.37
N PRO A 363 -3.60 1.96 -13.80
CA PRO A 363 -2.38 1.19 -14.11
C PRO A 363 -1.77 0.47 -12.89
N TRP A 364 -0.96 -0.58 -13.13
CA TRP A 364 -0.40 -1.47 -12.09
C TRP A 364 1.10 -1.24 -11.85
N GLY A 365 1.58 -1.72 -10.70
CA GLY A 365 2.91 -1.42 -10.15
C GLY A 365 2.84 -0.36 -9.05
N HIS A 366 3.91 -0.20 -8.27
CA HIS A 366 3.98 0.79 -7.18
C HIS A 366 3.91 2.24 -7.69
N ASP A 367 4.34 2.46 -8.93
CA ASP A 367 4.36 3.72 -9.67
C ASP A 367 3.46 3.67 -10.91
N GLY A 368 2.67 2.61 -11.06
CA GLY A 368 1.66 2.48 -12.11
C GLY A 368 2.25 2.34 -13.52
N ALA A 369 3.47 1.86 -13.67
CA ALA A 369 4.14 1.74 -14.97
C ALA A 369 3.39 0.88 -16.03
N TRP A 370 2.37 0.11 -15.65
CA TRP A 370 1.72 -0.84 -16.57
C TRP A 370 0.24 -0.53 -16.79
N SER A 371 -0.14 -0.09 -18.00
CA SER A 371 -1.54 0.09 -18.39
C SER A 371 -2.23 -1.19 -18.89
N ASP A 372 -1.48 -2.28 -19.07
CA ASP A 372 -1.99 -3.58 -19.52
C ASP A 372 -1.67 -4.67 -18.48
N LEU A 373 -2.73 -5.29 -17.92
CA LEU A 373 -2.60 -6.29 -16.86
C LEU A 373 -1.92 -7.59 -17.35
N SER A 374 -2.10 -7.96 -18.62
CA SER A 374 -1.46 -9.15 -19.19
C SER A 374 0.04 -8.95 -19.35
N ALA A 375 0.44 -7.76 -19.82
CA ALA A 375 1.84 -7.38 -19.92
C ALA A 375 2.48 -7.32 -18.53
N PHE A 376 1.80 -6.69 -17.57
CA PHE A 376 2.22 -6.66 -16.17
C PHE A 376 2.40 -8.06 -15.61
N LEU A 377 1.39 -8.94 -15.69
CA LEU A 377 1.49 -10.30 -15.17
C LEU A 377 2.60 -11.13 -15.81
N THR A 378 2.82 -10.95 -17.11
CA THR A 378 3.90 -11.66 -17.82
C THR A 378 5.25 -11.28 -17.22
N HIS A 379 5.53 -9.97 -17.06
CA HIS A 379 6.76 -9.47 -16.45
C HIS A 379 6.86 -9.81 -14.95
N HIS A 380 5.80 -9.54 -14.19
CA HIS A 380 5.71 -9.77 -12.75
C HIS A 380 5.92 -11.25 -12.37
N SER A 381 5.48 -12.17 -13.24
CA SER A 381 5.70 -13.61 -13.04
C SER A 381 7.15 -14.04 -13.27
N ASP A 382 7.93 -13.27 -14.02
CA ASP A 382 9.33 -13.57 -14.33
C ASP A 382 10.19 -12.30 -14.36
N PRO A 383 10.55 -11.77 -13.18
CA PRO A 383 11.43 -10.60 -13.09
C PRO A 383 12.81 -10.82 -13.76
N SER A 384 13.20 -12.07 -14.04
CA SER A 384 14.47 -12.39 -14.70
C SER A 384 14.55 -11.95 -16.16
N VAL A 385 13.41 -11.61 -16.78
CA VAL A 385 13.35 -10.95 -18.08
C VAL A 385 14.03 -9.57 -18.05
N GLY A 386 14.11 -8.95 -16.88
CA GLY A 386 14.72 -7.63 -16.68
C GLY A 386 13.87 -6.48 -17.24
N LEU A 387 14.47 -5.29 -17.27
CA LEU A 387 13.80 -4.02 -17.61
C LEU A 387 14.18 -3.45 -18.98
N ALA A 388 15.20 -4.02 -19.64
CA ALA A 388 15.70 -3.52 -20.93
C ALA A 388 14.66 -3.51 -22.06
N GLY A 389 13.59 -4.32 -21.94
CA GLY A 389 12.51 -4.43 -22.91
C GLY A 389 11.20 -3.73 -22.53
N TYR A 390 11.18 -2.95 -21.43
CA TYR A 390 9.96 -2.28 -20.98
C TYR A 390 9.46 -1.25 -22.02
N ASP A 391 8.18 -1.37 -22.39
CA ASP A 391 7.52 -0.44 -23.30
C ASP A 391 7.02 0.79 -22.54
N ARG A 392 7.71 1.92 -22.73
CA ARG A 392 7.35 3.23 -22.14
C ARG A 392 5.94 3.70 -22.52
N GLY A 393 5.36 3.19 -23.61
CA GLY A 393 3.99 3.48 -24.01
C GLY A 393 2.93 2.91 -23.07
N LEU A 394 3.31 2.00 -22.16
CA LEU A 394 2.42 1.45 -21.13
C LEU A 394 2.25 2.37 -19.91
N ALA A 395 3.05 3.42 -19.79
CA ALA A 395 2.88 4.43 -18.74
C ALA A 395 1.82 5.47 -19.15
N VAL A 396 0.82 5.68 -18.30
CA VAL A 396 -0.22 6.70 -18.45
C VAL A 396 0.23 7.97 -17.73
N LEU A 397 1.03 8.78 -18.43
CA LEU A 397 1.60 10.02 -17.91
C LEU A 397 1.06 11.22 -18.69
N PRO A 398 0.16 12.03 -18.12
CA PRO A 398 -0.26 13.28 -18.75
C PRO A 398 0.94 14.20 -18.96
N SER A 399 0.90 14.99 -20.03
CA SER A 399 1.98 15.94 -20.34
C SER A 399 2.17 16.93 -19.20
N LEU A 400 3.39 16.95 -18.65
CA LEU A 400 3.82 17.85 -17.61
C LEU A 400 5.28 18.22 -17.90
N ASP A 401 5.60 19.50 -17.82
CA ASP A 401 6.98 19.96 -17.92
C ASP A 401 7.64 19.76 -16.54
N VAL A 402 8.31 18.63 -16.38
CA VAL A 402 8.96 18.22 -15.14
C VAL A 402 10.46 18.49 -15.19
N ALA A 403 11.03 18.96 -14.08
CA ALA A 403 12.46 19.22 -13.98
C ALA A 403 13.32 17.95 -14.12
N LYS A 404 12.81 16.80 -13.67
CA LYS A 404 13.45 15.48 -13.82
C LYS A 404 12.72 14.65 -14.85
N SER A 405 13.47 13.97 -15.70
CA SER A 405 12.91 13.04 -16.68
C SER A 405 12.16 11.91 -15.96
N ASP A 406 10.95 11.59 -16.41
CA ASP A 406 10.18 10.43 -15.93
C ASP A 406 10.92 9.09 -16.18
N TRP A 407 11.99 9.10 -16.97
CA TRP A 407 12.71 7.91 -17.41
C TRP A 407 14.13 7.78 -16.85
N GLU A 408 14.56 8.69 -15.96
CA GLU A 408 15.94 8.78 -15.49
C GLU A 408 16.49 7.45 -14.94
N ILE A 409 15.68 6.71 -14.17
CA ILE A 409 16.07 5.40 -13.64
C ILE A 409 16.24 4.37 -14.75
N LEU A 410 15.29 4.27 -15.67
CA LEU A 410 15.35 3.34 -16.81
C LEU A 410 16.47 3.68 -17.82
N ASP A 411 16.91 4.93 -17.86
CA ASP A 411 18.02 5.40 -18.69
C ASP A 411 19.40 5.20 -18.01
N THR A 412 19.43 4.77 -16.74
CA THR A 412 20.66 4.60 -15.96
C THR A 412 20.95 3.12 -15.68
N PRO A 413 21.92 2.49 -16.38
CA PRO A 413 22.15 1.04 -16.28
C PRO A 413 22.45 0.52 -14.87
N ASP A 414 23.17 1.29 -14.06
CA ASP A 414 23.50 0.88 -12.68
C ASP A 414 22.24 0.86 -11.79
N GLU A 415 21.27 1.75 -12.04
CA GLU A 415 20.00 1.79 -11.31
C GLU A 415 19.09 0.63 -11.71
N VAL A 416 18.99 0.37 -13.01
CA VAL A 416 18.29 -0.81 -13.54
C VAL A 416 18.89 -2.10 -12.97
N GLY A 417 20.23 -2.21 -12.99
CA GLY A 417 20.93 -3.37 -12.46
C GLY A 417 20.69 -3.58 -10.96
N ALA A 418 20.57 -2.50 -10.17
CA ALA A 418 20.26 -2.58 -8.75
C ALA A 418 18.83 -3.11 -8.49
N ILE A 419 17.85 -2.66 -9.28
CA ILE A 419 16.46 -3.12 -9.20
C ILE A 419 16.36 -4.61 -9.58
N GLU A 420 16.98 -4.99 -10.70
CA GLU A 420 17.00 -6.38 -11.18
C GLU A 420 17.71 -7.32 -10.20
N ALA A 421 18.80 -6.86 -9.58
CA ALA A 421 19.56 -7.65 -8.60
C ALA A 421 18.78 -7.90 -7.29
N ALA A 422 17.87 -7.00 -6.93
CA ALA A 422 17.02 -7.15 -5.75
C ALA A 422 15.79 -8.06 -5.99
N ALA A 423 15.44 -8.32 -7.26
CA ALA A 423 14.21 -9.00 -7.62
C ALA A 423 14.17 -10.46 -7.11
N VAL A 424 13.04 -10.85 -6.54
CA VAL A 424 12.78 -12.24 -6.12
C VAL A 424 12.55 -13.10 -7.38
N PRO A 425 13.17 -14.31 -7.47
CA PRO A 425 12.95 -15.20 -8.60
C PRO A 425 11.49 -15.60 -8.78
N GLY A 426 11.01 -15.53 -10.03
CA GLY A 426 9.66 -15.93 -10.42
C GLY A 426 9.59 -17.22 -11.23
N ARG A 427 8.38 -17.51 -11.74
CA ARG A 427 8.11 -18.59 -12.70
C ARG A 427 7.46 -17.97 -13.94
N PRO A 428 8.12 -18.03 -15.12
CA PRO A 428 7.52 -17.55 -16.35
C PRO A 428 6.22 -18.28 -16.69
N LEU A 429 5.21 -17.51 -17.04
CA LEU A 429 3.90 -18.00 -17.47
C LEU A 429 3.79 -17.95 -18.99
N ASN A 430 3.18 -18.98 -19.58
CA ASN A 430 2.82 -18.93 -21.00
C ASN A 430 1.50 -18.16 -21.22
N PRO A 431 1.16 -17.76 -22.46
CA PRO A 431 -0.04 -16.97 -22.73
C PRO A 431 -1.37 -17.59 -22.28
N ALA A 432 -1.50 -18.91 -22.29
CA ALA A 432 -2.71 -19.59 -21.82
C ALA A 432 -2.82 -19.54 -20.29
N GLU A 433 -1.69 -19.65 -19.58
CA GLU A 433 -1.65 -19.50 -18.12
C GLU A 433 -1.95 -18.07 -17.69
N VAL A 434 -1.42 -17.07 -18.40
CA VAL A 434 -1.74 -15.65 -18.17
C VAL A 434 -3.24 -15.43 -18.33
N ALA A 435 -3.84 -15.95 -19.41
CA ALA A 435 -5.29 -15.84 -19.63
C ALA A 435 -6.12 -16.53 -18.51
N ALA A 436 -5.68 -17.70 -18.04
CA ALA A 436 -6.33 -18.40 -16.94
C ALA A 436 -6.25 -17.61 -15.63
N ILE A 437 -5.06 -17.09 -15.27
CA ILE A 437 -4.88 -16.27 -14.07
C ILE A 437 -5.71 -14.99 -14.16
N ILE A 438 -5.75 -14.29 -15.30
CA ILE A 438 -6.62 -13.12 -15.48
C ILE A 438 -8.09 -13.48 -15.28
N ALA A 439 -8.55 -14.63 -15.80
CA ALA A 439 -9.91 -15.09 -15.57
C ALA A 439 -10.19 -15.36 -14.08
N PHE A 440 -9.21 -15.85 -13.32
CA PHE A 440 -9.30 -15.95 -11.87
C PHE A 440 -9.34 -14.58 -11.19
N LEU A 441 -8.46 -13.64 -11.56
CA LEU A 441 -8.47 -12.28 -10.99
C LEU A 441 -9.78 -11.56 -11.27
N GLU A 442 -10.40 -11.78 -12.43
CA GLU A 442 -11.73 -11.25 -12.74
C GLU A 442 -12.82 -11.83 -11.82
N SER A 443 -12.66 -13.06 -11.34
CA SER A 443 -13.58 -13.63 -10.33
C SER A 443 -13.51 -12.93 -8.97
N LEU A 444 -12.42 -12.20 -8.69
CA LEU A 444 -12.25 -11.36 -7.49
C LEU A 444 -12.93 -9.99 -7.61
N ARG A 445 -13.51 -9.68 -8.77
CA ARG A 445 -14.21 -8.42 -9.03
C ARG A 445 -15.57 -8.40 -8.34
N ASP A 446 -15.79 -7.37 -7.52
CA ASP A 446 -17.06 -7.02 -6.90
C ASP A 446 -17.55 -5.71 -7.51
N GLN A 447 -18.36 -5.82 -8.57
CA GLN A 447 -18.93 -4.67 -9.26
C GLN A 447 -19.77 -3.80 -8.32
N GLY A 448 -20.47 -4.40 -7.34
CA GLY A 448 -21.28 -3.65 -6.39
C GLY A 448 -20.44 -2.81 -5.41
N ALA A 449 -19.19 -3.17 -5.17
CA ALA A 449 -18.25 -2.33 -4.43
C ALA A 449 -17.65 -1.23 -5.32
N ILE A 450 -17.39 -1.52 -6.60
CA ILE A 450 -16.90 -0.54 -7.58
C ILE A 450 -17.94 0.58 -7.81
N ASP A 451 -19.21 0.20 -7.96
CA ASP A 451 -20.32 1.14 -8.17
C ASP A 451 -20.56 2.05 -6.94
N GLY A 452 -20.02 1.67 -5.78
CA GLY A 452 -20.20 2.37 -4.52
C GLY A 452 -21.54 2.08 -3.84
N ARG A 453 -21.71 2.60 -2.62
CA ARG A 453 -22.92 2.50 -1.81
C ARG A 453 -23.55 3.86 -1.61
N LEU A 454 -22.82 4.81 -1.03
CA LEU A 454 -23.25 6.21 -0.89
C LEU A 454 -22.92 7.02 -2.16
N GLY A 455 -21.85 6.66 -2.87
CA GLY A 455 -21.44 7.28 -4.13
C GLY A 455 -20.94 8.73 -3.99
N ILE A 456 -20.93 9.45 -5.11
CA ILE A 456 -20.56 10.87 -5.16
C ILE A 456 -21.71 11.73 -4.61
N PRO A 457 -21.50 12.57 -3.58
CA PRO A 457 -22.56 13.42 -3.04
C PRO A 457 -22.99 14.49 -4.04
N GLN A 458 -24.21 15.02 -3.90
CA GLN A 458 -24.71 16.04 -4.82
C GLN A 458 -24.00 17.39 -4.66
N SER A 459 -23.68 17.73 -3.41
CA SER A 459 -22.96 18.92 -2.99
C SER A 459 -22.24 18.61 -1.68
N VAL A 460 -21.21 19.40 -1.36
CA VAL A 460 -20.52 19.34 -0.08
C VAL A 460 -20.84 20.58 0.77
N PRO A 461 -20.77 20.49 2.11
CA PRO A 461 -21.07 21.61 3.00
C PRO A 461 -20.25 22.88 2.76
N SER A 462 -19.01 22.80 2.29
CA SER A 462 -18.21 23.98 1.95
C SER A 462 -18.77 24.78 0.75
N GLY A 463 -19.65 24.17 -0.05
CA GLY A 463 -20.14 24.71 -1.32
C GLY A 463 -19.11 24.66 -2.46
N LEU A 464 -17.93 24.08 -2.25
CA LEU A 464 -16.91 23.90 -3.27
C LEU A 464 -17.38 22.89 -4.35
N PRO A 465 -16.90 23.04 -5.60
CA PRO A 465 -17.24 22.10 -6.67
C PRO A 465 -16.69 20.70 -6.36
N ILE A 466 -17.39 19.68 -6.85
CA ILE A 466 -17.01 18.28 -6.74
C ILE A 466 -16.70 17.76 -8.14
N ASP A 467 -15.56 17.09 -8.29
CA ASP A 467 -15.21 16.39 -9.53
C ASP A 467 -16.17 15.20 -9.77
N ARG A 468 -16.57 14.97 -11.03
CA ARG A 468 -17.59 13.97 -11.40
C ARG A 468 -17.21 13.17 -12.64
#